data_AF-R9N6M1-F1
#
_entry.id   AF-R9N6M1-F1
#
_cell.length_a   1.000
_cell.length_b   1.000
_cell.length_c   1.000
_cell.angle_alpha   90.00
_cell.angle_beta   90.00
_cell.angle_gamma   90.00
#
_symmetry.space_group_name_H-M   'P 1'
#
loop_
_entity.id
_entity.type
_entity.pdbx_description
1 polymer ?
#
loop_
_entity_poly.entity_id
_entity_poly.type
_entity_poly.pdbx_seq_one_letter_code
_entity_poly.pdbx_strand_id
1 'polypeptide(L)'
;MNRSTRQRQFDAKTRKKIRERDKGACIFCTMGYPAEGATWIDLQPTDIMHCIPKSQGGLGIEQNGAVGCRYHHSLMDNGNKGLRPDMLMRFEAYLRNFYPGWSKEDLIYDKYKDLRRQTCLLTQENLKR
;
A
#
# COMPACT_ATOMS: atom_id res chain seq x y z
N MET A 1 10.41 -19.64 5.91
CA MET A 1 9.64 -18.58 5.22
C MET A 1 10.18 -18.43 3.80
N ASN A 2 9.33 -18.49 2.77
CA ASN A 2 9.79 -18.43 1.37
C ASN A 2 10.15 -16.99 0.92
N ARG A 3 10.97 -16.86 -0.13
CA ARG A 3 11.50 -15.57 -0.62
C ARG A 3 10.40 -14.56 -0.95
N SER A 4 9.25 -15.01 -1.47
CA SER A 4 8.11 -14.15 -1.82
C SER A 4 7.37 -13.64 -0.59
N THR A 5 7.20 -14.44 0.47
CA THR A 5 6.57 -13.98 1.71
C THR A 5 7.39 -12.90 2.39
N ARG A 6 8.73 -13.03 2.40
CA ARG A 6 9.62 -12.01 2.98
C ARG A 6 9.50 -10.66 2.27
N GLN A 7 9.35 -10.64 0.94
CA GLN A 7 9.24 -9.40 0.16
C GLN A 7 7.91 -8.66 0.36
N ARG A 8 6.88 -9.34 0.87
CA ARG A 8 5.55 -8.77 1.10
C ARG A 8 5.38 -8.23 2.52
N GLN A 9 6.31 -8.54 3.41
CA GLN A 9 6.32 -8.04 4.78
C GLN A 9 7.09 -6.73 4.86
N PHE A 10 6.53 -5.75 5.56
CA PHE A 10 7.27 -4.54 5.91
C PHE A 10 8.37 -4.91 6.92
N ASP A 11 9.62 -4.64 6.58
CA ASP A 11 10.72 -4.77 7.53
C ASP A 11 10.70 -3.63 8.57
N ALA A 12 11.47 -3.76 9.64
CA ALA A 12 11.47 -2.80 10.75
C ALA A 12 11.78 -1.36 10.28
N LYS A 13 12.72 -1.22 9.33
CA LYS A 13 13.11 0.08 8.77
C LYS A 13 11.94 0.72 8.01
N THR A 14 11.26 -0.05 7.17
CA THR A 14 10.11 0.40 6.38
C THR A 14 8.95 0.75 7.30
N ARG A 15 8.68 -0.07 8.33
CA ARG A 15 7.63 0.23 9.31
C ARG A 15 7.89 1.55 10.04
N LYS A 16 9.14 1.81 10.42
CA LYS A 16 9.55 3.06 11.06
C LYS A 16 9.28 4.26 10.14
N LYS A 17 9.73 4.20 8.89
CA LYS A 17 9.50 5.28 7.92
C LYS A 17 8.02 5.57 7.66
N ILE A 18 7.21 4.53 7.49
CA ILE A 18 5.76 4.69 7.31
C ILE A 18 5.14 5.38 8.54
N ARG A 19 5.50 4.94 9.76
CA ARG A 19 4.99 5.56 10.99
C ARG A 19 5.45 7.00 11.15
N GLU A 20 6.68 7.33 10.76
CA GLU A 20 7.20 8.70 10.79
C GLU A 20 6.46 9.60 9.78
N ARG A 21 6.29 9.14 8.53
CA ARG A 21 5.54 9.86 7.48
C ARG A 21 4.10 10.14 7.91
N ASP A 22 3.44 9.13 8.48
CA ASP A 22 2.02 9.21 8.86
C ASP A 22 1.83 9.77 10.28
N LYS A 23 2.91 10.21 10.95
CA LYS A 23 2.93 10.70 12.34
C LYS A 23 2.28 9.72 13.34
N GLY A 24 2.34 8.42 13.05
CA GLY A 24 1.73 7.34 13.83
C GLY A 24 0.19 7.33 13.82
N ALA A 25 -0.45 8.21 13.06
CA ALA A 25 -1.90 8.37 13.04
C ALA A 25 -2.54 7.70 11.82
N CYS A 26 -3.81 7.31 11.95
CA CYS A 26 -4.57 6.76 10.83
C CYS A 26 -4.74 7.82 9.73
N ILE A 27 -4.35 7.49 8.50
CA ILE A 27 -4.48 8.41 7.36
C ILE A 27 -5.95 8.76 7.08
N PHE A 28 -6.86 7.80 7.24
CA PHE A 28 -8.30 8.00 7.00
C PHE A 28 -8.94 8.87 8.06
N CYS A 29 -8.60 8.67 9.35
CA CYS A 29 -9.04 9.57 10.41
C CYS A 29 -8.54 11.00 10.16
N THR A 30 -7.28 11.15 9.76
CA THR A 30 -6.67 12.47 9.47
C THR A 30 -7.34 13.17 8.29
N MET A 31 -7.84 12.41 7.30
CA MET A 31 -8.61 12.93 6.16
C MET A 31 -10.08 13.20 6.47
N GLY A 32 -10.57 12.86 7.68
CA GLY A 32 -11.99 12.96 8.02
C GLY A 32 -12.87 11.89 7.35
N TYR A 33 -12.31 10.72 7.01
CA TYR A 33 -13.07 9.64 6.41
C TYR A 33 -14.11 9.07 7.41
N PRO A 34 -15.35 8.76 6.98
CA PRO A 34 -16.39 8.29 7.88
C PRO A 34 -16.00 7.07 8.72
N ALA A 35 -16.40 7.12 9.99
CA ALA A 35 -16.23 6.03 10.96
C ALA A 35 -17.52 5.85 11.79
N GLU A 36 -18.65 5.74 11.10
CA GLU A 36 -19.97 5.61 11.74
C GLU A 36 -20.04 4.37 12.64
N GLY A 37 -20.48 4.60 13.88
CA GLY A 37 -20.58 3.56 14.91
C GLY A 37 -19.24 3.12 15.50
N ALA A 38 -18.12 3.71 15.10
CA ALA A 38 -16.82 3.43 15.72
C ALA A 38 -16.74 4.08 17.10
N THR A 39 -16.29 3.32 18.10
CA THR A 39 -15.93 3.83 19.41
C THR A 39 -14.50 4.37 19.41
N TRP A 40 -14.10 5.06 20.47
CA TRP A 40 -12.71 5.49 20.65
C TRP A 40 -11.73 4.30 20.63
N ILE A 41 -12.16 3.13 21.10
CA ILE A 41 -11.37 1.89 21.09
C ILE A 41 -11.19 1.39 19.66
N ASP A 42 -12.17 1.57 18.77
CA ASP A 42 -12.05 1.14 17.37
C ASP A 42 -11.09 2.02 16.56
N LEU A 43 -10.87 3.25 17.02
CA LEU A 43 -9.91 4.17 16.41
C LEU A 43 -8.47 3.92 16.88
N GLN A 44 -8.24 2.90 17.71
CA GLN A 44 -6.95 2.46 18.22
C GLN A 44 -6.89 0.92 18.31
N PRO A 45 -5.71 0.29 18.52
CA PRO A 45 -4.41 0.80 18.15
C PRO A 45 -4.28 1.00 16.63
N THR A 46 -3.19 1.65 16.21
CA THR A 46 -2.86 1.82 14.79
C THR A 46 -1.80 0.83 14.31
N ASP A 47 -2.02 0.25 13.13
CA ASP A 47 -1.02 -0.57 12.44
C ASP A 47 -0.92 -0.20 10.95
N ILE A 48 0.10 -0.73 10.29
CA ILE A 48 0.37 -0.44 8.89
C ILE A 48 -0.47 -1.36 8.00
N MET A 49 -1.33 -0.74 7.21
CA MET A 49 -2.12 -1.35 6.15
C MET A 49 -1.31 -1.47 4.87
N HIS A 50 -1.70 -2.40 4.00
CA HIS A 50 -1.22 -2.47 2.62
C HIS A 50 -2.25 -1.87 1.67
N CYS A 51 -1.82 -0.99 0.74
CA CYS A 51 -2.69 -0.51 -0.34
C CYS A 51 -3.03 -1.65 -1.32
N ILE A 52 -2.02 -2.44 -1.71
CA ILE A 52 -2.19 -3.72 -2.39
C ILE A 52 -1.96 -4.85 -1.39
N PRO A 53 -2.96 -5.68 -1.08
CA PRO A 53 -2.85 -6.68 -0.04
C PRO A 53 -1.82 -7.76 -0.40
N LYS A 54 -1.21 -8.36 0.63
CA LYS A 54 -0.21 -9.44 0.49
C LYS A 54 -0.73 -10.65 -0.30
N SER A 55 -2.03 -10.94 -0.20
CA SER A 55 -2.71 -12.01 -0.94
C SER A 55 -2.71 -11.77 -2.45
N GLN A 56 -2.68 -10.51 -2.90
CA GLN A 56 -2.56 -10.10 -4.30
C GLN A 56 -1.10 -9.81 -4.71
N GLY A 57 -0.14 -10.19 -3.86
CA GLY A 57 1.28 -10.01 -4.15
C GLY A 57 1.85 -8.64 -3.77
N GLY A 58 1.12 -7.81 -3.02
CA GLY A 58 1.61 -6.49 -2.62
C GLY A 58 2.92 -6.54 -1.82
N LEU A 59 3.87 -5.71 -2.23
CA LEU A 59 5.22 -5.62 -1.66
C LEU A 59 5.21 -4.92 -0.30
N GLY A 60 6.17 -5.28 0.55
CA GLY A 60 6.40 -4.69 1.86
C GLY A 60 7.29 -3.45 1.80
N ILE A 61 6.98 -2.51 0.90
CA ILE A 61 7.72 -1.26 0.69
C ILE A 61 6.93 -0.04 1.13
N GLU A 62 7.61 1.07 1.41
CA GLU A 62 7.03 2.32 1.94
C GLU A 62 5.89 2.88 1.07
N GLN A 63 5.99 2.67 -0.24
CA GLN A 63 5.03 3.10 -1.26
C GLN A 63 3.74 2.28 -1.26
N ASN A 64 3.71 1.11 -0.62
CA ASN A 64 2.53 0.25 -0.53
C ASN A 64 1.87 0.28 0.85
N GLY A 65 2.42 1.05 1.81
CA GLY A 65 1.96 1.00 3.19
C GLY A 65 1.59 2.36 3.77
N ALA A 66 0.58 2.38 4.63
CA ALA A 66 0.22 3.53 5.46
C ALA A 66 -0.44 3.10 6.77
N VAL A 67 -0.39 3.96 7.77
CA VAL A 67 -0.97 3.72 9.09
C VAL A 67 -2.50 3.82 9.03
N GLY A 68 -3.15 2.82 9.60
CA GLY A 68 -4.60 2.73 9.78
C GLY A 68 -4.98 2.36 11.21
N CYS A 69 -6.07 2.91 11.71
CA CYS A 69 -6.68 2.45 12.96
C CYS A 69 -7.38 1.11 12.76
N ARG A 70 -7.70 0.41 13.86
CA ARG A 70 -8.41 -0.88 13.82
C ARG A 70 -9.67 -0.84 12.96
N TYR A 71 -10.48 0.22 13.08
CA TYR A 71 -11.72 0.40 12.32
C TYR A 71 -11.47 0.46 10.80
N HIS A 72 -10.68 1.45 10.34
CA HIS A 72 -10.43 1.64 8.90
C HIS A 72 -9.59 0.51 8.30
N HIS A 73 -8.69 -0.09 9.08
CA HIS A 73 -7.94 -1.27 8.66
C HIS A 73 -8.89 -2.45 8.40
N SER A 74 -9.77 -2.76 9.35
CA SER A 74 -10.77 -3.83 9.18
C SER A 74 -11.74 -3.55 8.03
N LEU A 75 -12.15 -2.29 7.87
CA LEU A 75 -13.04 -1.87 6.80
C LEU A 75 -12.42 -2.10 5.41
N MET A 76 -11.12 -1.83 5.27
CA MET A 76 -10.38 -2.03 4.02
C MET A 76 -10.14 -3.51 3.71
N ASP A 77 -9.83 -4.32 4.73
CA ASP A 77 -9.56 -5.75 4.58
C ASP A 77 -10.83 -6.54 4.25
N ASN A 78 -11.93 -6.24 4.94
CA ASN A 78 -13.17 -7.00 4.81
C ASN A 78 -14.06 -6.51 3.67
N GLY A 79 -14.00 -5.22 3.30
CA GLY A 79 -14.69 -4.64 2.14
C GLY A 79 -16.23 -4.76 2.12
N ASN A 80 -16.84 -5.29 3.17
CA ASN A 80 -18.26 -5.69 3.23
C ASN A 80 -19.26 -4.53 3.20
N LYS A 81 -18.81 -3.28 3.39
CA LYS A 81 -19.66 -2.08 3.32
C LYS A 81 -19.64 -1.38 1.95
N GLY A 82 -18.99 -1.94 0.93
CA GLY A 82 -18.88 -1.32 -0.41
C GLY A 82 -17.97 -0.08 -0.47
N LEU A 83 -17.36 0.33 0.65
CA LEU A 83 -16.51 1.52 0.76
C LEU A 83 -15.08 1.32 0.25
N ARG A 84 -14.69 0.07 -0.03
CA ARG A 84 -13.31 -0.29 -0.37
C ARG A 84 -12.76 0.44 -1.62
N PRO A 85 -13.52 0.61 -2.73
CA PRO A 85 -13.02 1.35 -3.90
C PRO A 85 -12.66 2.81 -3.57
N ASP A 86 -13.52 3.52 -2.83
CA ASP A 86 -13.26 4.92 -2.45
C ASP A 86 -12.08 5.03 -1.49
N MET A 87 -11.98 4.13 -0.51
CA MET A 87 -10.84 4.06 0.41
C MET A 87 -9.52 3.83 -0.34
N LEU A 88 -9.50 2.91 -1.32
CA LEU A 88 -8.33 2.66 -2.14
C LEU A 88 -7.96 3.88 -2.98
N MET A 89 -8.93 4.55 -3.59
CA MET A 89 -8.68 5.79 -4.34
C MET A 89 -8.01 6.86 -3.46
N ARG A 90 -8.52 7.07 -2.24
CA ARG A 90 -7.94 8.03 -1.28
C ARG A 90 -6.55 7.61 -0.81
N PHE A 91 -6.33 6.32 -0.58
CA PHE A 91 -5.03 5.78 -0.20
C PHE A 91 -4.01 5.97 -1.33
N GLU A 92 -4.36 5.63 -2.58
CA GLU A 92 -3.49 5.83 -3.74
C GLU A 92 -3.16 7.32 -3.91
N ALA A 93 -4.14 8.21 -3.80
CA ALA A 93 -3.92 9.67 -3.86
C ALA A 93 -2.98 10.15 -2.75
N TYR A 94 -3.16 9.65 -1.53
CA TYR A 94 -2.28 9.97 -0.40
C TYR A 94 -0.83 9.55 -0.68
N LEU A 95 -0.60 8.33 -1.18
CA LEU A 95 0.75 7.84 -1.47
C LEU A 95 1.40 8.62 -2.62
N ARG A 96 0.65 8.96 -3.68
CA ARG A 96 1.15 9.73 -4.82
C ARG A 96 1.65 11.12 -4.42
N ASN A 97 1.13 11.70 -3.34
CA ASN A 97 1.64 12.99 -2.82
C ASN A 97 3.06 12.90 -2.26
N PHE A 98 3.51 11.73 -1.80
CA PHE A 98 4.86 11.53 -1.24
C PHE A 98 5.85 10.93 -2.23
N TYR A 99 5.34 10.21 -3.25
CA TYR A 99 6.18 9.48 -4.19
C TYR A 99 5.86 9.89 -5.63
N PRO A 100 6.60 10.87 -6.19
CA PRO A 100 6.52 11.18 -7.61
C PRO A 100 6.80 9.94 -8.45
N GLY A 101 5.97 9.68 -9.47
CA GLY A 101 6.09 8.49 -10.32
C GLY A 101 5.57 7.20 -9.69
N TRP A 102 4.84 7.27 -8.57
CA TRP A 102 4.16 6.11 -7.99
C TRP A 102 3.24 5.45 -9.02
N SER A 103 3.40 4.13 -9.20
CA SER A 103 2.57 3.30 -10.07
C SER A 103 2.11 2.06 -9.31
N LYS A 104 0.92 1.57 -9.63
CA LYS A 104 0.33 0.41 -8.96
C LYS A 104 1.08 -0.88 -9.32
N GLU A 105 1.58 -0.94 -10.55
CA GLU A 105 2.34 -2.04 -11.13
C GLU A 105 3.70 -2.21 -10.43
N ASP A 106 4.23 -1.15 -9.83
CA ASP A 106 5.45 -1.17 -9.02
C ASP A 106 5.27 -1.72 -7.60
N LEU A 107 4.03 -1.86 -7.14
CA LEU A 107 3.73 -2.37 -5.82
C LEU A 107 3.48 -3.88 -5.78
N ILE A 108 3.36 -4.54 -6.93
CA ILE A 108 3.02 -5.97 -7.02
C ILE A 108 4.30 -6.77 -7.24
N TYR A 109 4.47 -7.82 -6.43
CA TYR A 109 5.54 -8.79 -6.62
C TYR A 109 5.39 -9.51 -7.96
N ASP A 110 6.43 -9.42 -8.77
CA ASP A 110 6.54 -10.14 -10.02
C ASP A 110 7.95 -10.69 -10.20
N LYS A 111 8.03 -12.03 -10.25
CA LYS A 111 9.29 -12.76 -10.36
C LYS A 111 10.04 -12.47 -11.66
N TYR A 112 9.33 -12.14 -12.73
CA TYR A 112 9.89 -11.98 -14.08
C TYR A 112 9.93 -10.52 -14.53
N LYS A 113 9.70 -9.57 -13.61
CA LYS A 113 9.60 -8.15 -13.93
C LYS A 113 10.86 -7.61 -14.59
N ASP A 114 12.01 -7.96 -14.04
CA ASP A 114 13.31 -7.49 -14.53
C ASP A 114 13.64 -8.08 -15.91
N LEU A 115 13.31 -9.36 -16.11
CA LEU A 115 13.46 -10.04 -17.41
C LEU A 115 12.62 -9.34 -18.49
N ARG A 116 11.35 -9.02 -18.22
CA ARG A 116 10.48 -8.33 -19.19
C ARG A 116 10.93 -6.90 -19.47
N ARG A 117 11.47 -6.19 -18.47
CA ARG A 117 12.04 -4.84 -18.65
C ARG A 117 13.27 -4.88 -19.57
N GLN A 118 14.16 -5.85 -19.41
CA GLN A 118 15.32 -6.03 -20.28
C GLN A 118 14.91 -6.35 -21.73
N THR A 119 13.93 -7.25 -21.92
CA THR A 119 13.43 -7.57 -23.27
C THR A 119 12.80 -6.34 -23.93
N CYS A 120 12.03 -5.52 -23.19
CA CYS A 120 11.38 -4.34 -23.74
C CYS A 120 12.38 -3.25 -24.18
N LEU A 121 13.44 -3.02 -23.40
CA LEU A 121 14.50 -2.05 -23.75
C LEU A 121 15.23 -2.48 -25.03
N LEU A 122 15.58 -3.76 -25.15
CA LEU A 122 16.23 -4.31 -26.35
C LEU A 122 15.33 -4.21 -27.59
N THR A 123 14.01 -4.41 -27.45
CA THR A 123 13.08 -4.24 -28.59
C THR A 123 12.93 -2.77 -29.01
N GLN A 124 12.94 -1.84 -28.06
CA GLN A 124 12.83 -0.40 -28.36
C GLN A 124 14.08 0.18 -29.04
N GLU A 125 15.26 -0.36 -28.75
CA GLU A 125 16.50 0.00 -29.47
C GLU A 125 16.53 -0.56 -30.90
N ASN A 126 15.96 -1.74 -31.12
CA ASN A 126 15.90 -2.37 -32.46
C ASN A 126 14.84 -1.75 -33.39
N LEU A 127 13.79 -1.13 -32.84
CA LEU A 127 12.76 -0.40 -33.60
C LEU A 127 13.16 1.04 -33.97
N LYS A 128 14.29 1.53 -33.44
CA LYS A 128 14.86 2.87 -33.74
C LYS A 128 16.03 2.82 -34.73
N ARG A 129 16.31 1.65 -35.31
CA ARG A 129 17.22 1.43 -36.43
C ARG A 129 16.41 1.16 -37.70
#